data_AF-A0A7V8YPN3-F1
#
_entry.id   AF-A0A7V8YPN3-F1
#
_cell.length_a   1.000
_cell.length_b   1.000
_cell.length_c   1.000
_cell.angle_alpha   90.00
_cell.angle_beta   90.00
_cell.angle_gamma   90.00
#
_symmetry.space_group_name_H-M   'P 1'
#
loop_
_entity.id
_entity.type
_entity.pdbx_description
1 polymer ?
#
loop_
_entity_poly.entity_id
_entity_poly.type
_entity_poly.pdbx_seq_one_letter_code
_entity_poly.pdbx_strand_id
1 'polypeptide(L)'
;MRVAHRSTRARFDEATDPEIGVVTRATREALARLDALLGDPSYNLVVHSAPPGPPGFFHWYVEVAPRVAMEAGFELGTGIHVNVVAPEDAAAQLRAVAVP
;
A
#
# COMPACT_ATOMS: atom_id res chain seq x y z
N MET A 1 -0.69 -3.47 -1.37
CA MET A 1 -1.86 -2.58 -1.50
C MET A 1 -1.40 -1.13 -1.45
N ARG A 2 -2.01 -0.22 -2.22
CA ARG A 2 -1.62 1.20 -2.26
C ARG A 2 -2.80 2.09 -1.89
N VAL A 3 -2.55 3.10 -1.06
CA VAL A 3 -3.54 4.10 -0.61
C VAL A 3 -3.01 5.48 -0.96
N ALA A 4 -3.76 6.22 -1.77
CA ALA A 4 -3.41 7.58 -2.19
C ALA A 4 -4.58 8.52 -1.93
N HIS A 5 -4.28 9.82 -1.77
CA HIS A 5 -5.33 10.82 -1.74
C HIS A 5 -5.96 11.00 -3.14
N ARG A 6 -7.15 11.61 -3.22
CA ARG A 6 -7.83 11.84 -4.51
C ARG A 6 -7.26 13.04 -5.26
N SER A 7 -6.86 14.08 -4.53
CA SER A 7 -6.14 15.22 -5.09
C SER A 7 -4.72 14.79 -5.45
N THR A 8 -4.26 15.19 -6.63
CA THR A 8 -2.91 14.88 -7.10
C THR A 8 -1.90 15.74 -6.37
N ARG A 9 -1.04 15.12 -5.55
CA ARG A 9 0.19 15.72 -5.03
C ARG A 9 1.36 14.78 -5.30
N ALA A 10 2.48 15.33 -5.75
CA ALA A 10 3.66 14.51 -6.03
C ALA A 10 4.46 14.17 -4.76
N ARG A 11 4.47 15.08 -3.78
CA ARG A 11 5.30 14.93 -2.59
C ARG A 11 4.47 14.90 -1.31
N PHE A 12 4.97 14.13 -0.34
CA PHE A 12 4.29 13.90 0.93
C PHE A 12 4.51 15.08 1.88
N ASP A 13 5.70 15.69 1.86
CA ASP A 13 6.03 16.89 2.64
C ASP A 13 5.20 18.12 2.24
N GLU A 14 4.57 18.09 1.07
CA GLU A 14 3.63 19.12 0.63
C GLU A 14 2.18 18.82 1.04
N ALA A 15 1.88 17.63 1.56
CA ALA A 15 0.51 17.27 1.93
C ALA A 15 0.06 18.01 3.20
N THR A 16 -1.21 18.41 3.22
CA THR A 16 -1.84 19.04 4.39
C THR A 16 -2.31 18.00 5.40
N ASP A 17 -2.39 18.36 6.68
CA ASP A 17 -2.87 17.45 7.73
C ASP A 17 -4.25 16.81 7.42
N PRO A 18 -5.24 17.54 6.86
CA PRO A 18 -6.50 16.92 6.43
C PRO A 18 -6.32 15.83 5.36
N GLU A 19 -5.44 16.03 4.37
CA GLU A 19 -5.18 15.04 3.32
C GLU A 19 -4.44 13.82 3.89
N ILE A 20 -3.45 14.05 4.74
CA ILE A 20 -2.74 12.99 5.48
C ILE A 20 -3.74 12.21 6.33
N GLY A 21 -4.66 12.90 7.00
CA GLY A 21 -5.71 12.28 7.82
C GLY A 21 -6.65 11.39 7.03
N VAL A 22 -7.01 11.77 5.79
CA VAL A 22 -7.80 10.93 4.88
C VAL A 22 -7.05 9.66 4.50
N VAL A 23 -5.79 9.77 4.07
CA VAL A 23 -4.95 8.61 3.70
C VAL A 23 -4.70 7.70 4.90
N THR A 24 -4.45 8.27 6.08
CA THR A 24 -4.26 7.52 7.33
C THR A 24 -5.50 6.73 7.70
N ARG A 25 -6.70 7.32 7.61
CA ARG A 25 -7.95 6.62 7.91
C ARG A 25 -8.18 5.44 6.96
N ALA A 26 -8.00 5.66 5.65
CA ALA A 26 -8.14 4.61 4.65
C ALA A 26 -7.08 3.50 4.85
N THR A 27 -5.85 3.87 5.22
CA THR A 27 -4.79 2.90 5.52
C THR A 27 -5.13 2.07 6.76
N ARG A 28 -5.65 2.68 7.84
CA ARG A 28 -6.08 1.95 9.04
C ARG A 28 -7.22 0.98 8.76
N GLU A 29 -8.24 1.41 8.01
CA GLU A 29 -9.32 0.51 7.60
C GLU A 29 -8.77 -0.68 6.81
N ALA A 30 -7.86 -0.42 5.89
CA ALA A 30 -7.30 -1.46 5.05
C ALA A 30 -6.38 -2.43 5.82
N LEU A 31 -5.64 -1.94 6.83
CA LEU A 31 -4.90 -2.78 7.78
C LEU A 31 -5.83 -3.65 8.63
N ALA A 32 -6.94 -3.11 9.11
CA ALA A 32 -7.92 -3.88 9.90
C ALA A 32 -8.60 -4.98 9.06
N ARG A 33 -8.88 -4.70 7.77
CA ARG A 33 -9.35 -5.73 6.82
C ARG A 33 -8.29 -6.80 6.57
N LEU A 34 -7.02 -6.41 6.44
CA LEU A 34 -5.90 -7.36 6.27
C LEU A 34 -5.73 -8.26 7.51
N ASP A 35 -5.83 -7.69 8.70
CA ASP A 35 -5.80 -8.42 9.97
C ASP A 35 -6.92 -9.46 10.05
N ALA A 36 -8.18 -9.04 9.82
CA ALA A 36 -9.32 -9.95 9.82
C ALA A 36 -9.24 -11.03 8.71
N LEU A 37 -8.59 -10.75 7.57
CA LEU A 37 -8.44 -11.69 6.47
C LEU A 37 -7.32 -12.72 6.70
N LEU A 38 -6.19 -12.29 7.25
CA LEU A 38 -4.94 -13.06 7.29
C LEU A 38 -4.51 -13.47 8.70
N GLY A 39 -5.18 -12.98 9.74
CA GLY A 39 -4.91 -13.29 11.15
C GLY A 39 -3.62 -12.65 11.67
N ASP A 40 -3.62 -11.32 11.82
CA ASP A 40 -2.49 -10.50 12.29
C ASP A 40 -1.17 -10.72 11.51
N PRO A 41 -1.15 -10.46 10.19
CA PRO A 41 0.06 -10.62 9.42
C PRO A 41 1.10 -9.55 9.78
N SER A 42 2.38 -9.93 9.85
CA SER A 42 3.45 -8.95 9.79
C SER A 42 3.41 -8.17 8.47
N TYR A 43 3.64 -6.86 8.50
CA TYR A 43 3.64 -6.01 7.31
C TYR A 43 4.74 -4.95 7.36
N ASN A 44 5.08 -4.42 6.18
CA ASN A 44 5.81 -3.16 6.05
C ASN A 44 4.85 -2.07 5.55
N LEU A 45 5.05 -0.85 6.05
CA LEU A 45 4.36 0.35 5.58
C LEU A 45 5.40 1.32 5.04
N VAL A 46 5.24 1.73 3.77
CA VAL A 46 6.20 2.58 3.07
C VAL A 46 5.49 3.79 2.48
N VAL A 47 6.02 4.98 2.73
CA VAL A 47 5.56 6.21 2.07
C VAL A 47 6.39 6.42 0.81
N HIS A 48 5.73 6.37 -0.35
CA HIS A 48 6.35 6.67 -1.63
C HIS A 48 6.12 8.14 -1.96
N SER A 49 7.20 8.89 -2.14
CA SER A 49 7.19 10.32 -2.42
C SER A 49 8.14 10.65 -3.55
N ALA A 50 7.82 11.66 -4.37
CA ALA A 50 8.74 12.11 -5.40
C ALA A 50 10.03 12.69 -4.77
N PRO A 51 11.19 12.50 -5.43
CA PRO A 51 12.45 13.09 -4.97
C PRO A 51 12.41 14.62 -5.05
N PRO A 52 13.37 15.32 -4.42
CA PRO A 52 13.55 16.75 -4.61
C PRO A 52 13.75 17.12 -6.09
N GLY A 53 13.17 18.24 -6.52
CA GLY A 53 13.23 18.72 -7.90
C GLY A 53 11.91 18.60 -8.65
N PRO A 54 11.91 18.78 -10.00
CA PRO A 54 10.69 18.67 -10.80
C PRO A 54 10.07 17.27 -10.68
N PRO A 55 8.82 17.15 -10.18
CA PRO A 55 8.25 15.86 -9.80
C PRO A 55 7.78 14.97 -10.96
N GLY A 56 7.74 15.50 -12.18
CA GLY A 56 7.12 14.81 -13.32
C GLY A 56 5.64 14.49 -13.05
N PHE A 57 5.23 13.25 -13.35
CA PHE A 57 3.86 12.75 -13.18
C PHE A 57 3.66 11.92 -11.90
N PHE A 58 4.49 12.12 -10.87
CA PHE A 58 4.40 11.33 -9.65
C PHE A 58 3.19 11.74 -8.78
N HIS A 59 2.61 10.78 -8.09
CA HIS A 59 1.58 10.98 -7.07
C HIS A 59 2.02 10.21 -5.82
N TRP A 60 2.22 10.89 -4.70
CA TRP A 60 2.60 10.21 -3.47
C TRP A 60 1.50 9.25 -3.00
N TYR A 61 1.90 8.14 -2.36
CA TYR A 61 0.98 7.17 -1.80
C TYR A 61 1.65 6.40 -0.66
N VAL A 62 0.82 5.72 0.15
CA VAL A 62 1.26 4.73 1.13
C VAL A 62 1.13 3.34 0.52
N GLU A 63 2.18 2.54 0.62
CA GLU A 63 2.16 1.13 0.29
C GLU A 63 2.13 0.29 1.57
N VAL A 64 1.17 -0.64 1.63
CA VAL A 64 1.11 -1.70 2.63
C VAL A 64 1.49 -3.01 1.98
N ALA A 65 2.59 -3.60 2.45
CA ALA A 65 3.15 -4.86 1.96
C ALA A 65 3.10 -5.93 3.07
N PRO A 66 2.05 -6.78 3.11
CA PRO A 66 1.97 -7.87 4.06
C PRO A 66 3.01 -8.95 3.72
N ARG A 67 3.67 -9.50 4.74
CA ARG A 67 4.74 -10.51 4.60
C ARG A 67 4.13 -11.92 4.56
N VAL A 68 3.45 -12.23 3.45
CA VAL A 68 2.76 -13.52 3.23
C VAL A 68 3.57 -14.55 2.45
N ALA A 69 4.70 -14.14 1.86
CA ALA A 69 5.62 -15.00 1.13
C ALA A 69 7.06 -14.53 1.37
N MET A 70 8.03 -15.43 1.17
CA MET A 70 9.45 -15.11 1.20
C MET A 70 10.01 -15.08 -0.23
N GLU A 71 10.85 -14.10 -0.52
CA GLU A 71 11.60 -14.04 -1.78
C GLU A 71 12.60 -15.20 -1.86
N ALA A 72 12.67 -15.87 -3.00
CA ALA A 72 13.60 -16.96 -3.26
C ALA A 72 14.74 -16.51 -4.19
N GLY A 73 15.56 -17.46 -4.64
CA GLY A 73 16.72 -17.16 -5.49
C GLY A 73 16.36 -16.52 -6.84
N PHE A 74 15.14 -16.76 -7.35
CA PHE A 74 14.69 -16.14 -8.59
C PHE A 74 14.44 -14.64 -8.39
N GLU A 75 13.65 -14.26 -7.39
CA GLU A 75 13.34 -12.87 -7.07
C GLU A 75 14.61 -12.10 -6.72
N LEU A 76 15.46 -12.68 -5.88
CA LEU A 76 16.74 -12.07 -5.48
C LEU A 76 17.72 -11.92 -6.64
N GLY A 77 17.78 -12.91 -7.55
CA GLY A 77 18.71 -12.92 -8.67
C GLY A 77 18.29 -12.04 -9.84
N THR A 78 16.99 -11.81 -10.02
CA THR A 78 16.44 -11.09 -11.19
C THR A 78 15.82 -9.74 -10.86
N GLY A 79 15.43 -9.50 -9.61
CA GLY A 79 14.60 -8.37 -9.21
C GLY A 79 13.15 -8.46 -9.73
N ILE A 80 12.74 -9.60 -10.30
CA ILE A 80 11.36 -9.84 -10.75
C ILE A 80 10.60 -10.54 -9.64
N HIS A 81 9.51 -9.93 -9.19
CA HIS A 81 8.62 -10.51 -8.18
C HIS A 81 7.53 -11.37 -8.81
N VAL A 82 7.32 -12.57 -8.25
CA VAL A 82 6.18 -13.42 -8.61
C VAL A 82 5.02 -13.14 -7.66
N ASN A 83 3.88 -12.70 -8.20
CA ASN A 83 2.64 -12.58 -7.43
C ASN A 83 1.72 -13.76 -7.74
N VAL A 84 1.45 -14.59 -6.73
CA VAL A 84 0.61 -15.79 -6.84
C VAL A 84 -0.89 -15.51 -6.70
N VAL A 85 -1.27 -14.29 -6.31
CA VAL A 85 -2.67 -13.86 -6.18
C VAL A 85 -2.94 -12.70 -7.13
N ALA A 86 -3.90 -12.87 -8.04
CA ALA A 86 -4.31 -11.80 -8.93
C ALA A 86 -4.83 -10.59 -8.14
N PRO A 87 -4.55 -9.34 -8.58
CA PRO A 87 -5.00 -8.16 -7.85
C PRO A 87 -6.53 -8.06 -7.76
N GLU A 88 -7.27 -8.59 -8.73
CA GLU A 88 -8.74 -8.67 -8.74
C GLU A 88 -9.25 -9.52 -7.58
N ASP A 89 -8.66 -10.69 -7.39
CA ASP A 89 -9.00 -11.64 -6.33
C ASP A 89 -8.63 -11.07 -4.96
N ALA A 90 -7.41 -10.53 -4.82
CA ALA A 90 -6.96 -9.89 -3.58
C ALA A 90 -7.90 -8.74 -3.17
N ALA A 91 -8.32 -7.91 -4.13
CA ALA A 91 -9.25 -6.82 -3.88
C ALA A 91 -10.66 -7.31 -3.53
N ALA A 92 -11.13 -8.39 -4.14
CA ALA A 92 -12.42 -9.01 -3.81
C ALA A 92 -12.42 -9.59 -2.39
N GLN A 93 -11.37 -10.34 -2.02
CA GLN A 93 -11.19 -10.90 -0.68
C GLN A 93 -11.16 -9.81 0.39
N LEU A 94 -10.37 -8.75 0.18
CA LEU A 94 -10.26 -7.65 1.14
C LEU A 94 -11.59 -6.90 1.33
N ARG A 95 -12.39 -6.73 0.27
CA ARG A 95 -13.72 -6.10 0.34
C ARG A 95 -14.76 -6.97 1.05
N ALA A 96 -14.67 -8.29 0.90
CA ALA A 96 -15.61 -9.25 1.49
C ALA A 96 -15.51 -9.34 3.02
N VAL A 97 -14.40 -8.87 3.59
CA VAL A 97 -14.14 -8.88 5.04
C VAL A 97 -14.81 -7.66 5.69
N ALA A 98 -15.66 -7.92 6.69
CA ALA A 98 -16.23 -6.89 7.54
C ALA A 98 -15.24 -6.52 8.66
N VAL A 99 -15.04 -5.23 8.88
CA VAL A 99 -14.29 -4.72 10.03
C VAL A 99 -15.28 -4.11 11.02
N PRO A 100 -15.15 -4.38 12.34
CA PRO A 100 -15.96 -3.74 13.38
C PRO A 100 -15.86 -2.21 13.39
#